data_AF-A0A5M4BAP0-F1
#
_entry.id   AF-A0A5M4BAP0-F1
#
_cell.length_a   1.000
_cell.length_b   1.000
_cell.length_c   1.000
_cell.angle_alpha   90.00
_cell.angle_beta   90.00
_cell.angle_gamma   90.00
#
_symmetry.space_group_name_H-M   'P 1'
#
loop_
_entity.id
_entity.type
_entity.pdbx_description
1 polymer ?
#
loop_
_entity_poly.entity_id
_entity_poly.type
_entity_poly.pdbx_seq_one_letter_code
_entity_poly.pdbx_strand_id
1 'polypeptide(L)'
;MWNIIKKTFNFEKKIKSCGIYKTQEYYKIITESQSETGLFLSQSPIFILPINCSINDFKNNIFQALNSSKNNVKMPSSNEKFKSMQKELLKDLKEKSFLNLYKNSTHCIIRFEKNCKIFPTKFSNEYKGNIIVEEDIIEMEYSPEKELEITEKIIEVLDKSYK
;
A
#
# COMPACT_ATOMS: atom_id res chain seq x y z
N MET A 1 43.64 18.51 6.69
CA MET A 1 42.38 18.86 7.38
C MET A 1 41.29 19.16 6.35
N TRP A 2 40.95 18.19 5.49
CA TRP A 2 40.03 18.40 4.36
C TRP A 2 39.36 17.08 3.89
N ASN A 3 38.87 16.28 4.84
CA ASN A 3 38.14 15.02 4.56
C ASN A 3 36.90 14.84 5.44
N ILE A 4 36.30 15.93 5.94
CA ILE A 4 35.19 15.85 6.92
C ILE A 4 33.81 16.24 6.34
N ILE A 5 33.69 16.67 5.08
CA ILE A 5 32.39 17.16 4.56
C ILE A 5 31.94 16.42 3.29
N LYS A 6 32.01 15.09 3.31
CA LYS A 6 31.22 14.22 2.40
C LYS A 6 30.35 13.22 3.18
N LYS A 7 29.95 13.61 4.38
CA LYS A 7 28.84 12.98 5.11
C LYS A 7 27.63 13.92 5.10
N THR A 8 27.29 14.44 3.92
CA THR A 8 25.90 14.77 3.63
C THR A 8 25.17 13.44 3.73
N PHE A 9 24.57 13.19 4.89
CA PHE A 9 23.60 12.13 5.08
C PHE A 9 22.57 12.30 3.98
N ASN A 10 22.73 11.56 2.89
CA ASN A 10 21.66 11.29 1.97
C ASN A 10 20.74 10.33 2.75
N PHE A 11 19.93 10.88 3.66
CA PHE A 11 18.73 10.22 4.11
C PHE A 11 17.87 10.12 2.87
N GLU A 12 18.12 9.09 2.03
CA GLU A 12 17.11 8.61 1.11
C GLU A 12 15.85 8.48 1.94
N LYS A 13 14.86 9.32 1.63
CA LYS A 13 13.58 9.31 2.32
C LYS A 13 13.01 7.92 2.12
N LYS A 14 13.07 7.09 3.16
CA LYS A 14 12.53 5.73 3.10
C LYS A 14 11.02 5.85 3.10
N ILE A 15 10.42 5.66 1.94
CA ILE A 15 8.98 5.55 1.83
C ILE A 15 8.62 4.10 2.19
N LYS A 16 7.69 3.94 3.12
CA LYS A 16 7.00 2.67 3.35
C LYS A 16 5.64 2.74 2.69
N SER A 17 5.22 1.68 2.00
CA SER A 17 3.91 1.66 1.34
C SER A 17 3.16 0.36 1.58
N CYS A 18 1.84 0.44 1.61
CA CYS A 18 0.97 -0.71 1.44
C CYS A 18 -0.32 -0.31 0.72
N GLY A 19 -0.86 -1.24 -0.06
CA GLY A 19 -2.19 -1.14 -0.65
C GLY A 19 -3.19 -1.92 0.18
N ILE A 20 -4.39 -1.38 0.39
CA ILE A 20 -5.44 -2.03 1.16
C ILE A 20 -6.71 -2.10 0.32
N TYR A 21 -7.17 -3.30 0.05
CA TYR A 21 -8.45 -3.57 -0.60
C TYR A 21 -9.46 -4.02 0.45
N LYS A 22 -10.65 -3.43 0.43
CA LYS A 22 -11.81 -3.91 1.17
C LYS A 22 -12.80 -4.53 0.19
N THR A 23 -13.01 -5.84 0.33
CA THR A 23 -14.06 -6.59 -0.38
C THR A 23 -15.28 -6.75 0.52
N GLN A 24 -16.30 -7.50 0.07
CA GLN A 24 -17.47 -7.80 0.91
C GLN A 24 -17.10 -8.60 2.17
N GLU A 25 -16.14 -9.53 2.07
CA GLU A 25 -15.84 -10.48 3.14
C GLU A 25 -14.49 -10.24 3.80
N TYR A 26 -13.56 -9.57 3.11
CA TYR A 26 -12.17 -9.48 3.53
C TYR A 26 -11.54 -8.10 3.31
N TYR A 27 -10.66 -7.72 4.22
CA TYR A 27 -9.57 -6.81 3.96
C TYR A 27 -8.36 -7.56 3.38
N LYS A 28 -7.75 -7.03 2.33
CA LYS A 28 -6.51 -7.54 1.74
C LYS A 28 -5.45 -6.46 1.78
N ILE A 29 -4.45 -6.64 2.63
CA ILE A 29 -3.33 -5.71 2.85
C ILE A 29 -2.12 -6.24 2.10
N ILE A 30 -1.56 -5.41 1.21
CA ILE A 30 -0.44 -5.76 0.34
C ILE A 30 0.73 -4.86 0.69
N THR A 31 1.86 -5.42 1.12
CA THR A 31 3.10 -4.64 1.23
C THR A 31 3.52 -4.14 -0.15
N GLU A 32 3.89 -2.86 -0.24
CA GLU A 32 4.43 -2.27 -1.46
C GLU A 32 5.80 -1.68 -1.18
N SER A 33 6.79 -2.09 -1.95
CA SER A 33 8.17 -1.60 -1.82
C SER A 33 8.51 -0.64 -2.95
N GLN A 34 9.25 0.43 -2.65
CA GLN A 34 9.75 1.33 -3.68
C GLN A 34 10.91 0.67 -4.44
N SER A 35 10.82 0.68 -5.76
CA SER A 35 11.86 0.17 -6.64
C SER A 35 12.99 1.18 -6.85
N GLU A 36 14.09 0.73 -7.45
CA GLU A 36 15.20 1.58 -7.90
C GLU A 36 14.78 2.65 -8.93
N THR A 37 13.61 2.49 -9.55
CA THR A 37 13.02 3.46 -10.50
C THR A 37 12.02 4.42 -9.86
N GLY A 38 11.78 4.30 -8.55
CA GLY A 38 10.78 5.09 -7.81
C GLY A 38 9.35 4.55 -7.88
N LEU A 39 9.05 3.59 -8.77
CA LEU A 39 7.77 2.90 -8.84
C LEU A 39 7.58 1.94 -7.66
N PHE A 40 6.34 1.71 -7.24
CA PHE A 40 6.02 0.77 -6.16
C PHE A 40 5.67 -0.61 -6.72
N LEU A 41 6.27 -1.64 -6.11
CA LEU A 41 6.02 -3.04 -6.43
C LEU A 41 5.36 -3.71 -5.24
N SER A 42 4.23 -4.37 -5.47
CA SER A 42 3.61 -5.26 -4.48
C SER A 42 4.52 -6.45 -4.16
N GLN A 43 4.67 -6.76 -2.88
CA GLN A 43 5.54 -7.83 -2.37
C GLN A 43 4.89 -8.51 -1.15
N SER A 44 5.44 -9.65 -0.75
CA SER A 44 5.12 -10.25 0.55
C SER A 44 5.73 -9.42 1.70
N PRO A 45 5.09 -9.40 2.88
CA PRO A 45 3.89 -10.15 3.24
C PRO A 45 2.59 -9.57 2.66
N ILE A 46 1.61 -10.46 2.51
CA ILE A 46 0.22 -10.14 2.16
C ILE A 46 -0.65 -10.69 3.29
N PHE A 47 -1.61 -9.90 3.74
CA PHE A 47 -2.53 -10.28 4.82
C PHE A 47 -3.96 -10.27 4.29
N ILE A 48 -4.70 -11.34 4.59
CA ILE A 48 -6.13 -11.45 4.30
C ILE A 48 -6.84 -11.61 5.64
N LEU A 49 -7.63 -10.61 6.01
CA LEU A 49 -8.37 -10.56 7.27
C LEU A 49 -9.87 -10.51 6.96
N PRO A 50 -10.72 -11.21 7.73
CA PRO A 50 -12.17 -11.08 7.55
C PRO A 50 -12.63 -9.66 7.93
N ILE A 51 -13.71 -9.18 7.32
CA ILE A 51 -14.17 -7.79 7.51
C ILE A 51 -14.58 -7.47 8.94
N ASN A 52 -14.91 -8.49 9.72
CA ASN A 52 -15.26 -8.41 11.15
C ASN A 52 -14.06 -8.64 12.07
N CYS A 53 -12.82 -8.59 11.56
CA CYS A 53 -11.63 -8.64 12.41
C CYS A 53 -11.61 -7.47 13.41
N SER A 54 -10.89 -7.64 14.51
CA SER A 54 -10.75 -6.53 15.47
C SER A 54 -9.95 -5.40 14.86
N ILE A 55 -10.25 -4.15 15.25
CA ILE A 55 -9.49 -2.99 14.80
C ILE A 55 -8.00 -3.10 15.15
N ASN A 56 -7.67 -3.75 16.27
CA ASN A 56 -6.29 -3.99 16.67
C ASN A 56 -5.58 -4.98 15.75
N ASP A 57 -6.25 -6.06 15.33
CA ASP A 57 -5.68 -6.99 14.36
C ASP A 57 -5.46 -6.30 13.02
N PHE A 58 -6.44 -5.51 12.57
CA PHE A 58 -6.32 -4.76 11.32
C PHE A 58 -5.14 -3.78 11.36
N LYS A 59 -5.08 -2.94 12.41
CA LYS A 59 -3.96 -2.04 12.70
C LYS A 59 -2.62 -2.78 12.65
N ASN A 60 -2.48 -3.85 13.44
CA ASN A 60 -1.23 -4.59 13.56
C ASN A 60 -0.74 -5.11 12.20
N ASN A 61 -1.64 -5.61 11.36
CA ASN A 61 -1.28 -6.10 10.03
C ASN A 61 -0.95 -4.96 9.05
N ILE A 62 -1.62 -3.81 9.12
CA ILE A 62 -1.26 -2.61 8.32
C ILE A 62 0.17 -2.18 8.65
N PHE A 63 0.48 -1.99 9.93
CA PHE A 63 1.80 -1.52 10.35
C PHE A 63 2.88 -2.59 10.16
N GLN A 64 2.54 -3.88 10.26
CA GLN A 64 3.46 -4.95 9.86
C GLN A 64 3.75 -4.91 8.35
N ALA A 65 2.74 -4.68 7.51
CA ALA A 65 2.92 -4.54 6.07
C ALA A 65 3.81 -3.34 5.72
N LEU A 66 3.55 -2.18 6.32
CA LEU A 66 4.36 -0.97 6.17
C LEU A 66 5.80 -1.20 6.63
N ASN A 67 6.01 -1.82 7.80
CA ASN A 67 7.35 -2.10 8.32
C ASN A 67 8.14 -3.11 7.49
N SER A 68 7.45 -3.95 6.72
CA SER A 68 8.05 -4.89 5.77
C SER A 68 8.40 -4.26 4.42
N SER A 69 7.90 -3.05 4.13
CA SER A 69 8.20 -2.30 2.91
C SER A 69 9.70 -2.03 2.79
N LYS A 70 10.22 -2.26 1.60
CA LYS A 70 11.63 -2.04 1.25
C LYS A 70 11.76 -0.84 0.31
N ASN A 71 12.98 -0.35 0.18
CA ASN A 71 13.36 0.68 -0.77
C ASN A 71 14.44 0.10 -1.70
N ASN A 72 14.59 0.71 -2.88
CA ASN A 72 15.56 0.32 -3.90
C ASN A 72 15.44 -1.17 -4.32
N VAL A 73 14.21 -1.67 -4.41
CA VAL A 73 13.95 -3.03 -4.94
C VAL A 73 14.19 -3.04 -6.45
N LYS A 74 14.82 -4.09 -6.96
CA LYS A 74 15.04 -4.22 -8.41
C LYS A 74 13.72 -4.42 -9.16
N MET A 75 13.56 -3.68 -10.25
CA MET A 75 12.45 -3.93 -11.16
C MET A 75 12.63 -5.31 -11.83
N PRO A 76 11.53 -6.02 -12.15
CA PRO A 76 11.63 -7.25 -12.92
C PRO A 76 12.33 -6.99 -14.25
N SER A 77 13.37 -7.77 -14.54
CA SER A 77 14.24 -7.55 -15.70
C SER A 77 13.59 -7.87 -17.05
N SER A 78 12.35 -8.37 -17.07
CA SER A 78 11.61 -8.69 -18.28
C SER A 78 10.09 -8.69 -18.02
N ASN A 79 9.32 -8.55 -19.09
CA ASN A 79 7.87 -8.64 -19.06
C ASN A 79 7.37 -10.01 -18.56
N GLU A 80 8.09 -11.10 -18.84
CA GLU A 80 7.73 -12.43 -18.37
C GLU A 80 7.87 -12.55 -16.85
N LYS A 81 8.97 -12.04 -16.28
CA LYS A 81 9.15 -11.99 -14.82
C LYS A 81 8.09 -11.12 -14.16
N PHE A 82 7.76 -9.98 -14.76
CA PHE A 82 6.69 -9.12 -14.26
C PHE A 82 5.33 -9.84 -14.27
N LYS A 83 4.99 -10.55 -15.35
CA LYS A 83 3.78 -11.37 -15.43
C LYS A 83 3.76 -12.52 -14.42
N SER A 84 4.89 -13.18 -14.18
CA SER A 84 4.99 -14.24 -13.16
C SER A 84 4.71 -13.70 -11.77
N MET A 85 5.35 -12.58 -11.41
CA MET A 85 5.16 -11.89 -10.14
C MET A 85 3.69 -11.45 -9.95
N GLN A 86 3.05 -10.96 -11.01
CA GLN A 86 1.61 -10.62 -10.99
C GLN A 86 0.71 -11.85 -10.76
N LYS A 87 1.03 -13.00 -11.36
CA LYS A 87 0.27 -14.24 -11.15
C LYS A 87 0.42 -14.78 -9.73
N GLU A 88 1.64 -14.73 -9.19
CA GLU A 88 1.92 -15.11 -7.80
C GLU A 88 1.15 -14.21 -6.83
N LEU A 89 1.17 -12.89 -7.06
CA LEU A 89 0.39 -11.94 -6.26
C LEU A 89 -1.11 -12.25 -6.28
N LEU A 90 -1.70 -12.55 -7.44
CA LEU A 90 -3.11 -12.93 -7.52
C LEU A 90 -3.41 -14.23 -6.77
N LYS A 91 -2.51 -15.21 -6.83
CA LYS A 91 -2.63 -16.47 -6.08
C LYS A 91 -2.62 -16.21 -4.58
N ASP A 92 -1.68 -15.39 -4.10
CA ASP A 92 -1.55 -15.05 -2.68
C ASP A 92 -2.75 -14.23 -2.18
N LEU A 93 -3.28 -13.34 -3.03
CA LEU A 93 -4.51 -12.59 -2.77
C LEU A 93 -5.78 -13.44 -2.85
N LYS A 94 -5.70 -14.67 -3.35
CA LYS A 94 -6.85 -15.52 -3.68
C LYS A 94 -7.83 -14.81 -4.62
N GLU A 95 -7.30 -14.14 -5.64
CA GLU A 95 -8.06 -13.40 -6.65
C GLU A 95 -7.90 -14.00 -8.04
N LYS A 96 -8.97 -13.96 -8.84
CA LYS A 96 -8.95 -14.47 -10.21
C LYS A 96 -8.23 -13.53 -11.18
N SER A 97 -8.40 -12.23 -10.98
CA SER A 97 -7.76 -11.19 -11.78
C SER A 97 -7.77 -9.86 -11.03
N PHE A 98 -6.81 -8.99 -11.38
CA PHE A 98 -6.78 -7.63 -10.84
C PHE A 98 -8.02 -6.84 -11.22
N LEU A 99 -8.51 -6.99 -12.46
CA LEU A 99 -9.74 -6.33 -12.90
C LEU A 99 -10.95 -6.73 -12.05
N ASN A 100 -11.05 -8.00 -11.67
CA ASN A 100 -12.11 -8.47 -10.76
C ASN A 100 -11.96 -7.86 -9.36
N LEU A 101 -10.74 -7.86 -8.82
CA LEU A 101 -10.45 -7.24 -7.53
C LEU A 101 -10.86 -5.76 -7.53
N TYR A 102 -10.39 -4.98 -8.50
CA TYR A 102 -10.63 -3.53 -8.57
C TYR A 102 -12.11 -3.17 -8.65
N LYS A 103 -12.91 -3.94 -9.40
CA LYS A 103 -14.35 -3.69 -9.55
C LYS A 103 -15.17 -4.03 -8.31
N ASN A 104 -14.71 -4.98 -7.51
CA ASN A 104 -15.47 -5.54 -6.39
C ASN A 104 -14.87 -5.18 -5.02
N SER A 105 -14.07 -4.11 -4.98
CA SER A 105 -13.47 -3.62 -3.75
C SER A 105 -13.41 -2.09 -3.71
N THR A 106 -13.33 -1.54 -2.51
CA THR A 106 -12.78 -0.20 -2.30
C THR A 106 -11.30 -0.33 -1.99
N HIS A 107 -10.51 0.67 -2.36
CA HIS A 107 -9.06 0.59 -2.24
C HIS A 107 -8.45 1.93 -1.85
N CYS A 108 -7.45 1.87 -0.97
CA CYS A 108 -6.57 3.00 -0.68
C CYS A 108 -5.11 2.55 -0.61
N ILE A 109 -4.21 3.47 -0.91
CA ILE A 109 -2.76 3.30 -0.72
C ILE A 109 -2.37 4.07 0.53
N ILE A 110 -1.55 3.46 1.38
CA ILE A 110 -0.97 4.11 2.55
C ILE A 110 0.51 4.33 2.26
N ARG A 111 0.97 5.58 2.35
CA ARG A 111 2.41 5.87 2.31
C ARG A 111 2.86 6.54 3.58
N PHE A 112 4.02 6.09 4.06
CA PHE A 112 4.63 6.60 5.26
C PHE A 112 6.06 7.07 4.97
N GLU A 113 6.31 8.35 5.21
CA GLU A 113 7.65 8.96 5.21
C GLU A 113 7.92 9.59 6.59
N LYS A 114 7.50 10.84 6.76
CA LYS A 114 7.43 11.55 8.05
C LYS A 114 5.99 11.56 8.57
N ASN A 115 5.06 11.83 7.67
CA ASN A 115 3.63 11.78 7.89
C ASN A 115 3.06 10.50 7.25
N CYS A 116 1.88 10.11 7.71
CA CYS A 116 1.05 9.12 7.05
C CYS A 116 0.18 9.81 5.99
N LYS A 117 0.19 9.30 4.77
CA LYS A 117 -0.72 9.73 3.70
C LYS A 117 -1.60 8.56 3.29
N ILE A 118 -2.90 8.81 3.25
CA ILE A 118 -3.92 7.87 2.77
C ILE A 118 -4.39 8.41 1.42
N PHE A 119 -4.20 7.61 0.37
CA PHE A 119 -4.62 7.92 -0.99
C PHE A 119 -5.82 7.04 -1.33
N PRO A 120 -7.05 7.56 -1.20
CA PRO A 120 -8.21 6.84 -1.69
C PRO A 120 -8.11 6.65 -3.20
N THR A 121 -8.67 5.55 -3.69
CA THR A 121 -8.71 5.26 -5.12
C THR A 121 -10.09 4.81 -5.56
N LYS A 122 -10.38 5.03 -6.84
CA LYS A 122 -11.58 4.53 -7.51
C LYS A 122 -11.20 3.76 -8.76
N PHE A 123 -12.04 2.80 -9.13
CA PHE A 123 -11.85 2.05 -10.36
C PHE A 123 -12.13 2.94 -11.58
N SER A 124 -11.15 3.06 -12.47
CA SER A 124 -11.31 3.69 -13.79
C SER A 124 -11.56 2.65 -14.87
N ASN A 125 -12.70 2.77 -15.52
CA ASN A 125 -13.05 1.92 -16.67
C ASN A 125 -12.17 2.18 -17.90
N GLU A 126 -11.62 3.40 -18.04
CA GLU A 126 -10.72 3.79 -19.12
C GLU A 126 -9.37 3.08 -18.97
N TYR A 127 -8.76 3.17 -17.79
CA TYR A 127 -7.44 2.58 -17.52
C TYR A 127 -7.47 1.12 -17.08
N LYS A 128 -8.68 0.57 -16.85
CA LYS A 128 -8.90 -0.78 -16.29
C LYS A 128 -8.11 -1.00 -14.99
N GLY A 129 -8.01 0.04 -14.18
CA GLY A 129 -7.20 0.09 -12.97
C GLY A 129 -7.70 1.14 -11.98
N ASN A 130 -7.08 1.19 -10.81
CA ASN A 130 -7.41 2.17 -9.78
C ASN A 130 -6.69 3.49 -10.06
N ILE A 131 -7.42 4.60 -9.92
CA ILE A 131 -6.89 5.97 -9.99
C ILE A 131 -7.07 6.65 -8.64
N ILE A 132 -6.15 7.54 -8.27
CA ILE A 132 -6.22 8.30 -7.02
C ILE A 132 -7.37 9.31 -7.09
N VAL A 133 -8.08 9.46 -5.98
CA VAL A 133 -9.07 10.52 -5.75
C VAL A 133 -8.33 11.66 -5.04
N GLU A 134 -7.78 12.58 -5.82
CA GLU A 134 -6.84 13.61 -5.35
C GLU A 134 -7.48 14.55 -4.31
N GLU A 135 -8.77 14.84 -4.46
CA GLU A 135 -9.55 15.70 -3.57
C GLU A 135 -9.75 15.13 -2.16
N ASP A 136 -9.59 13.81 -2.00
CA ASP A 136 -9.81 13.10 -0.74
C ASP A 136 -8.52 12.53 -0.12
N ILE A 137 -7.34 12.97 -0.61
CA ILE A 137 -6.07 12.60 0.01
C ILE A 137 -6.01 13.14 1.44
N ILE A 138 -5.69 12.25 2.38
CA ILE A 138 -5.59 12.60 3.80
C ILE A 138 -4.12 12.53 4.21
N GLU A 139 -3.64 13.60 4.83
CA GLU A 139 -2.31 13.65 5.45
C GLU A 139 -2.46 13.79 6.95
N MET A 140 -1.85 12.87 7.70
CA MET A 140 -1.86 12.84 9.15
C MET A 140 -0.43 12.81 9.66
N GLU A 141 -0.15 13.60 10.69
CA GLU A 141 1.10 13.44 11.44
C GLU A 141 1.14 12.03 12.04
N TYR A 142 2.30 11.39 11.95
CA TYR A 142 2.48 10.05 12.49
C TYR A 142 3.28 10.07 13.78
N SER A 143 2.75 9.29 14.71
CA SER A 143 3.47 8.80 15.88
C SER A 143 2.85 7.45 16.29
N PRO A 144 3.59 6.58 17.02
CA PRO A 144 3.09 5.27 17.42
C PRO A 144 1.75 5.30 18.16
N GLU A 145 1.50 6.34 18.95
CA GLU A 145 0.24 6.55 19.67
C GLU A 145 -0.95 6.91 18.75
N LYS A 146 -0.69 7.40 17.53
CA LYS A 146 -1.70 7.74 16.51
C LYS A 146 -2.03 6.59 15.58
N GLU A 147 -1.38 5.43 15.70
CA GLU A 147 -1.63 4.29 14.79
C GLU A 147 -3.10 3.83 14.78
N LEU A 148 -3.78 3.90 15.93
CA LEU A 148 -5.20 3.54 16.03
C LEU A 148 -6.08 4.56 15.28
N GLU A 149 -5.85 5.86 15.51
CA GLU A 149 -6.56 6.96 14.83
C GLU A 149 -6.37 6.90 13.31
N ILE A 150 -5.14 6.64 12.85
CA ILE A 150 -4.84 6.43 11.43
C ILE A 150 -5.61 5.23 10.90
N THR A 151 -5.69 4.14 11.66
CA THR A 151 -6.43 2.93 11.26
C THR A 151 -7.93 3.22 11.14
N GLU A 152 -8.51 3.97 12.07
CA GLU A 152 -9.91 4.42 11.99
C GLU A 152 -10.16 5.26 10.74
N LYS A 153 -9.22 6.15 10.39
CA LYS A 153 -9.32 6.95 9.18
C LYS A 153 -9.22 6.12 7.90
N ILE A 154 -8.38 5.09 7.89
CA ILE A 154 -8.29 4.12 6.79
C ILE A 154 -9.62 3.40 6.60
N ILE A 155 -10.26 2.94 7.70
CA ILE A 155 -11.58 2.31 7.65
C ILE A 155 -12.61 3.28 7.07
N GLU A 156 -12.64 4.53 7.55
CA GLU A 156 -13.55 5.56 7.05
C GLU A 156 -13.40 5.75 5.52
N VAL A 157 -12.17 5.81 5.01
CA VAL A 157 -11.89 5.91 3.58
C VAL A 157 -12.37 4.68 2.81
N LEU A 158 -12.11 3.48 3.34
CA LEU A 158 -12.55 2.23 2.71
C LEU A 158 -14.08 2.07 2.72
N ASP A 159 -14.79 2.71 3.65
CA ASP A 159 -16.25 2.69 3.76
C ASP A 159 -16.94 3.67 2.79
N LYS A 160 -16.27 4.75 2.38
CA LYS A 160 -16.86 5.81 1.54
C LYS A 160 -17.24 5.40 0.11
N SER A 161 -16.76 4.25 -0.39
CA SER A 161 -17.02 3.74 -1.74
C SER A 161 -16.98 4.82 -2.83
N TYR A 162 -15.76 5.15 -3.26
CA TYR A 162 -15.53 6.03 -4.40
C TYR A 162 -15.92 5.30 -5.70
N LYS A 163 -17.12 5.59 -6.20
CA LYS A 163 -17.67 5.03 -7.45
C LYS A 163 -17.31 5.87 -8.66
#